data_AF-A0A4R6WPA3-F1
#
_entry.id   AF-A0A4R6WPA3-F1
#
_cell.length_a   1.000
_cell.length_b   1.000
_cell.length_c   1.000
_cell.angle_alpha   90.00
_cell.angle_beta   90.00
_cell.angle_gamma   90.00
#
_symmetry.space_group_name_H-M   'P 1'
#
loop_
_entity.id
_entity.type
_entity.pdbx_description
1 polymer ?
#
loop_
_entity_poly.entity_id
_entity_poly.type
_entity_poly.pdbx_seq_one_letter_code
_entity_poly.pdbx_strand_id
1 'polypeptide(L)' 'MARETKRGLYQGIVERDEKGNYYCGPYLLDYKLTESSFKLGDKVSIKKIVSNTSGKSVEEYPQKAIKFSLAGEDRNL' A
#
# COMPACT_ATOMS: atom_id res chain seq x y z
N MET A 1 -30.10 1.71 0.02
CA MET A 1 -28.92 2.55 0.28
C MET A 1 -27.66 1.70 0.22
N ALA A 2 -26.83 1.85 -0.81
CA ALA A 2 -25.49 1.26 -0.80
C ALA A 2 -24.64 2.08 0.17
N ARG A 3 -24.37 1.56 1.37
CA ARG A 3 -23.31 2.11 2.22
C ARG A 3 -22.02 1.93 1.43
N GLU A 4 -21.59 2.98 0.74
CA GLU A 4 -20.23 3.12 0.23
C GLU A 4 -19.33 2.94 1.45
N THR A 5 -18.92 1.70 1.66
CA THR A 5 -18.07 1.32 2.76
C THR A 5 -16.73 1.90 2.38
N LYS A 6 -16.45 3.12 2.85
CA LYS A 6 -15.21 3.90 2.61
C LYS A 6 -13.99 3.23 3.26
N ARG A 7 -13.92 1.90 3.24
CA ARG A 7 -12.73 1.12 3.54
C ARG A 7 -12.00 1.01 2.21
N GLY A 8 -10.76 1.49 2.15
CA GLY A 8 -9.98 1.47 0.91
C GLY A 8 -9.96 0.08 0.24
N LEU A 9 -9.59 0.04 -1.04
CA LEU A 9 -9.47 -1.18 -1.85
C LEU A 9 -8.80 -2.34 -1.12
N TYR A 10 -7.80 -2.04 -0.30
CA TYR A 10 -7.08 -3.03 0.50
C TYR A 10 -6.51 -2.38 1.76
N GLN A 11 -6.35 -3.16 2.83
CA GLN A 11 -5.67 -2.74 4.05
C GLN A 11 -4.68 -3.81 4.47
N GLY A 12 -3.45 -3.40 4.76
CA GLY A 12 -2.40 -4.32 5.18
C GLY A 12 -1.28 -3.58 5.90
N ILE A 13 -0.26 -4.32 6.29
CA ILE A 13 0.94 -3.78 6.94
C ILE A 13 1.96 -3.44 5.85
N VAL A 14 2.73 -2.39 6.06
CA VAL A 14 3.89 -2.03 5.23
C VAL A 14 5.04 -2.96 5.57
N GLU A 15 5.47 -3.74 4.60
CA GLU A 15 6.61 -4.66 4.69
C GLU A 15 7.68 -4.25 3.67
N ARG A 16 8.91 -4.72 3.87
CA ARG A 16 10.03 -4.45 2.97
C ARG A 16 10.74 -5.76 2.65
N ASP A 17 10.94 -5.97 1.36
CA ASP A 17 11.66 -7.11 0.83
C ASP A 17 13.18 -6.95 0.98
N GLU A 18 13.95 -8.02 0.82
CA GLU A 18 15.42 -8.01 0.82
C GLU A 18 16.01 -7.06 -0.24
N LYS A 19 15.30 -6.85 -1.37
CA LYS A 19 15.68 -5.87 -2.41
C LYS A 19 15.41 -4.41 -2.00
N GLY A 20 14.81 -4.20 -0.84
CA GLY A 20 14.46 -2.88 -0.32
C GLY A 20 13.15 -2.31 -0.86
N ASN A 21 12.32 -3.11 -1.52
CA ASN A 21 11.01 -2.72 -2.04
C ASN A 21 9.95 -2.75 -0.95
N TYR A 22 9.17 -1.68 -0.82
CA TYR A 22 8.03 -1.63 0.09
C TYR A 22 6.81 -2.27 -0.55
N TYR A 23 6.16 -3.19 0.16
CA TYR A 23 4.94 -3.86 -0.29
C TYR A 23 3.92 -3.98 0.83
N CYS A 24 2.68 -4.22 0.43
CA CYS A 24 1.56 -4.41 1.33
C CYS A 24 0.71 -5.56 0.81
N GLY A 25 0.90 -6.74 1.41
CA GLY A 25 0.33 -7.97 0.86
C GLY A 25 0.77 -8.17 -0.60
N PRO A 26 -0.15 -8.32 -1.57
CA PRO A 26 0.21 -8.56 -2.97
C PRO A 26 0.53 -7.28 -3.76
N TYR A 27 0.49 -6.10 -3.14
CA TYR A 27 0.64 -4.82 -3.83
C TYR A 27 1.97 -4.14 -3.52
N LEU A 28 2.67 -3.68 -4.56
CA LEU A 28 3.86 -2.86 -4.37
C LEU A 28 3.46 -1.46 -3.93
N LEU A 29 4.08 -0.94 -2.87
CA LEU A 29 3.87 0.44 -2.43
C LEU A 29 4.82 1.37 -3.17
N ASP A 30 4.39 2.61 -3.39
CA ASP A 30 5.30 3.63 -3.91
C ASP A 30 6.40 3.94 -2.88
N TYR A 31 7.66 3.74 -3.28
CA TYR A 31 8.83 3.92 -2.40
C TYR A 31 8.92 5.33 -1.82
N LYS A 32 8.75 6.37 -2.67
CA LYS A 32 8.88 7.76 -2.23
C LYS A 32 7.78 8.11 -1.24
N LEU A 33 6.55 7.69 -1.53
CA LEU A 33 5.42 7.91 -0.63
C LEU A 33 5.60 7.15 0.69
N THR A 34 6.05 5.89 0.63
CA THR A 34 6.29 5.06 1.80
C THR A 34 7.37 5.68 2.68
N GLU A 35 8.57 5.95 2.15
CA GLU A 35 9.66 6.55 2.94
C GLU A 35 9.32 7.91 3.55
N SER A 36 8.54 8.73 2.84
CA SER A 36 8.23 10.09 3.29
C SER A 36 7.10 10.14 4.31
N SER A 37 6.20 9.16 4.36
CA SER A 37 4.95 9.24 5.16
C SER A 37 4.62 8.00 5.97
N PHE A 38 5.31 6.88 5.74
CA PHE A 38 5.00 5.58 6.33
C PHE A 38 6.27 4.88 6.80
N LYS A 39 6.13 3.90 7.70
CA LYS A 39 7.25 3.09 8.17
C LYS A 39 6.92 1.61 8.06
N LEU A 40 7.96 0.79 8.16
CA LEU A 40 7.79 -0.65 8.30
C LEU A 40 6.98 -0.98 9.53
N GLY A 41 5.95 -1.81 9.38
CA GLY A 41 5.00 -2.15 10.43
C GLY A 41 3.79 -1.22 10.52
N ASP A 42 3.76 -0.09 9.79
CA ASP A 42 2.54 0.73 9.74
C ASP A 42 1.43 0.02 8.97
N LYS A 43 0.21 0.12 9.48
CA LYS A 43 -0.96 -0.36 8.76
C LYS A 43 -1.41 0.71 7.78
N VAL A 44 -1.49 0.40 6.49
CA VAL A 44 -1.92 1.31 5.44
C VAL A 44 -3.19 0.80 4.74
N SER A 45 -4.01 1.73 4.29
CA SER A 45 -5.22 1.54 3.52
C SER A 45 -5.00 2.06 2.11
N ILE A 46 -4.94 1.13 1.17
CA ILE A 46 -4.80 1.38 -0.25
C ILE A 46 -6.11 1.94 -0.79
N LYS A 47 -6.04 3.13 -1.37
CA LYS A 47 -7.17 3.84 -1.98
C LYS A 47 -7.16 3.70 -3.50
N LYS A 48 -5.98 3.55 -4.10
CA LYS A 48 -5.83 3.39 -5.56
C LYS A 48 -4.65 2.50 -5.90
N ILE A 49 -4.94 1.46 -6.66
CA ILE A 49 -3.96 0.59 -7.32
C ILE A 49 -3.95 0.89 -8.82
N VAL A 50 -2.82 0.62 -9.45
CA VAL A 50 -2.64 0.64 -10.90
C VAL A 50 -1.91 -0.61 -11.33
N SER A 51 -2.20 -1.09 -12.53
CA SER A 51 -1.44 -2.18 -13.15
C SER A 51 0.00 -1.74 -13.34
N ASN A 52 0.94 -2.56 -12.92
CA ASN A 52 2.36 -2.28 -13.08
C ASN A 52 2.77 -2.52 -14.54
N THR A 53 2.82 -1.47 -15.34
CA THR A 53 3.33 -1.54 -16.72
C THR A 53 4.85 -1.58 -16.80
N SER A 54 5.57 -1.47 -15.67
CA SER A 54 7.03 -1.58 -15.63
C SER A 54 7.44 -3.06 -15.68
N GLY A 55 7.74 -3.53 -16.88
CA GLY A 55 8.02 -4.93 -17.21
C GLY A 55 9.10 -5.65 -16.41
N LYS A 56 9.89 -4.98 -15.56
CA LYS A 56 10.92 -5.62 -14.69
C LYS A 56 10.40 -6.07 -13.32
N SER A 57 9.30 -5.50 -12.83
CA SER A 57 8.72 -5.86 -11.53
C SER A 57 7.26 -6.29 -11.64
N VAL A 58 6.73 -6.41 -12.86
CA VAL A 58 5.36 -6.90 -13.10
C VAL A 58 5.21 -8.37 -12.71
N GLU A 59 6.28 -9.16 -12.82
CA GLU A 59 6.28 -10.58 -12.48
C GLU A 59 6.13 -10.81 -10.97
N GLU A 60 6.83 -10.02 -10.14
CA GLU A 60 6.72 -10.09 -8.68
C GLU A 60 5.53 -9.28 -8.15
N TYR A 61 5.28 -8.11 -8.74
CA TYR A 61 4.23 -7.19 -8.33
C TYR A 61 3.43 -6.70 -9.55
N PRO A 62 2.38 -7.43 -9.95
CA PRO A 62 1.55 -7.07 -11.10
C PRO A 62 0.76 -5.77 -10.88
N GLN A 63 0.60 -5.35 -9.62
CA GLN A 63 -0.17 -4.18 -9.23
C GLN A 63 0.61 -3.34 -8.22
N LYS A 64 0.60 -2.02 -8.45
CA LYS A 64 1.25 -1.02 -7.59
C LYS A 64 0.20 -0.10 -6.97
N ALA A 65 0.29 0.11 -5.66
CA ALA A 65 -0.45 1.12 -4.94
C ALA A 65 0.20 2.50 -5.14
N ILE A 66 -0.51 3.40 -5.82
CA ILE A 66 -0.07 4.79 -6.02
C ILE A 66 -0.72 5.75 -5.02
N LYS A 67 -1.78 5.31 -4.34
CA LYS A 67 -2.46 6.11 -3.32
C LYS A 67 -2.89 5.21 -2.18
N PHE A 68 -2.31 5.45 -1.02
CA PHE A 68 -2.66 4.78 0.24
C PHE A 68 -2.54 5.79 1.39
N SER A 69 -3.16 5.47 2.52
CA SER A 69 -3.20 6.32 3.72
C SER A 69 -3.07 5.46 4.96
N LEU A 70 -2.68 6.01 6.10
CA LEU A 70 -2.56 5.22 7.32
C LEU A 70 -3.94 4.65 7.69
N ALA A 71 -4.01 3.34 7.95
CA ALA A 71 -5.23 2.64 8.36
C ALA A 71 -5.48 2.74 9.87
N GLY A 72 -4.63 3.46 10.60
CA GLY A 72 -4.57 3.47 12.06
C GLY A 72 -4.52 4.86 12.68
N GLU A 73 -5.12 5.89 12.06
CA GLU A 73 -5.45 7.14 12.79
C GLU A 73 -6.69 6.91 13.69
N ASP A 74 -6.58 5.87 14.52
CA ASP A 74 -7.41 5.55 15.68
C ASP A 74 -6.44 5.07 16.78
N ARG A 75 -5.35 5.83 16.98
CA ARG A 75 -4.62 5.82 18.24
C ARG A 75 -5.32 6.83 19.15
N ASN A 76 -6.50 6.44 19.61
CA ASN A 76 -7.15 7.08 20.73
C ASN A 76 -6.47 6.58 22.02
N LEU A 77 -6.08 7.55 22.87
CA LEU A 77 -5.57 7.47 24.25
C LEU A 77 -4.07 7.22 24.44
#